data_AF-A0A376S9M3-F1
#
_entry.id   AF-A0A376S9M3-F1
#
_cell.length_a   1.000
_cell.length_b   1.000
_cell.length_c   1.000
_cell.angle_alpha   90.00
_cell.angle_beta   90.00
_cell.angle_gamma   90.00
#
_symmetry.space_group_name_H-M   'P 1'
#
loop_
_entity.id
_entity.type
_entity.pdbx_description
1 polymer ?
#
loop_
_entity_poly.entity_id
_entity_poly.type
_entity_poly.pdbx_seq_one_letter_code
_entity_poly.pdbx_strand_id
1 'polypeptide(L)'
;MLLENGGSLRVEENDFAYNTTVDSGGLLEVMDGGTATGVDKKAGGKLIVSTNALEVSGTNSKGQFSIKDGVSKNYELDDGSGLIVMEDTQAIDTILDEHATMQSLGKDTGTRVQANAVYDLGRSDQNGSITYSSKAISENMVINNGRANVWAGTMVNVSVRGNDGILEVMKPQINYAPAMLVGKVVVSEGASFRNAWCRGYQQSGCFARK
;
A
#
# COMPACT_ATOMS: atom_id res chain seq x y z
N MET A 1 -18.08 -16.70 10.53
CA MET A 1 -17.05 -17.72 10.23
C MET A 1 -15.76 -17.30 10.91
N LEU A 2 -14.95 -18.22 11.44
CA LEU A 2 -13.67 -17.92 12.07
C LEU A 2 -12.54 -18.48 11.22
N LEU A 3 -11.56 -17.63 10.90
CA LEU A 3 -10.32 -18.01 10.22
C LEU A 3 -9.17 -17.78 11.20
N GLU A 4 -8.49 -18.85 11.58
CA GLU A 4 -7.37 -18.83 12.52
C GLU A 4 -6.44 -20.02 12.22
N ASN A 5 -5.20 -19.98 12.71
CA ASN A 5 -4.29 -21.14 12.69
C ASN A 5 -4.12 -21.80 11.31
N GLY A 6 -4.05 -21.01 10.24
CA GLY A 6 -3.93 -21.47 8.86
C GLY A 6 -5.24 -21.64 8.12
N GLY A 7 -6.39 -21.40 8.75
CA GLY A 7 -7.68 -21.34 8.08
C GLY A 7 -7.73 -20.23 7.04
N SER A 8 -8.21 -20.55 5.83
CA SER A 8 -8.28 -19.60 4.72
C SER A 8 -9.65 -19.59 4.07
N LEU A 9 -10.10 -18.40 3.69
CA LEU A 9 -11.27 -18.20 2.82
C LEU A 9 -10.86 -17.31 1.66
N ARG A 10 -11.22 -17.74 0.45
CA ARG A 10 -11.13 -16.93 -0.75
C ARG A 10 -12.53 -16.62 -1.24
N VAL A 11 -12.84 -15.33 -1.41
CA VAL A 11 -14.13 -14.84 -1.90
C VAL A 11 -13.93 -14.40 -3.35
N GLU A 12 -14.47 -15.18 -4.29
CA GLU A 12 -14.34 -14.92 -5.72
C GLU A 12 -15.32 -13.84 -6.21
N GLU A 13 -15.19 -13.48 -7.47
CA GLU A 13 -16.13 -12.57 -8.15
C GLU A 13 -17.58 -13.06 -7.99
N ASN A 14 -18.48 -12.16 -7.58
CA ASN A 14 -19.90 -12.47 -7.32
C ASN A 14 -20.18 -13.40 -6.12
N ASP A 15 -19.17 -13.78 -5.34
CA ASP A 15 -19.35 -14.51 -4.08
C ASP A 15 -19.42 -13.57 -2.88
N PHE A 16 -19.99 -14.08 -1.78
CA PHE A 16 -20.27 -13.32 -0.58
C PHE A 16 -19.81 -14.03 0.69
N ALA A 17 -19.09 -13.31 1.55
CA ALA A 17 -18.80 -13.69 2.92
C ALA A 17 -19.40 -12.69 3.90
N TYR A 18 -19.96 -13.19 5.01
CA TYR A 18 -20.59 -12.36 6.03
C TYR A 18 -20.09 -12.74 7.42
N ASN A 19 -19.85 -11.73 8.26
CA ASN A 19 -19.50 -11.92 9.67
C ASN A 19 -18.29 -12.87 9.84
N THR A 20 -17.23 -12.60 9.08
CA THR A 20 -15.98 -13.36 9.13
C THR A 20 -15.05 -12.71 10.14
N THR A 21 -14.69 -13.44 11.19
CA THR A 21 -13.57 -13.09 12.07
C THR A 21 -12.29 -13.64 11.46
N VAL A 22 -11.33 -12.76 11.24
CA VAL A 22 -9.98 -13.11 10.76
C VAL A 22 -9.03 -12.92 11.92
N ASP A 23 -8.68 -14.01 12.58
CA ASP A 23 -7.79 -14.03 13.74
C ASP A 23 -6.38 -14.50 13.35
N SER A 24 -5.49 -14.58 14.34
CA SER A 24 -4.08 -14.89 14.15
C SER A 24 -3.85 -16.13 13.26
N GLY A 25 -3.10 -15.94 12.19
CA GLY A 25 -2.79 -16.98 11.21
C GLY A 25 -3.92 -17.34 10.25
N GLY A 26 -5.09 -16.71 10.37
CA GLY A 26 -6.18 -16.79 9.40
C GLY A 26 -5.95 -15.91 8.18
N LEU A 27 -6.46 -16.32 7.02
CA LEU A 27 -6.36 -15.57 5.76
C LEU A 27 -7.73 -15.38 5.11
N LEU A 28 -8.16 -14.14 4.95
CA LEU A 28 -9.26 -13.75 4.07
C LEU A 28 -8.70 -13.10 2.81
N GLU A 29 -8.90 -13.73 1.66
CA GLU A 29 -8.58 -13.16 0.35
C GLU A 29 -9.90 -12.78 -0.34
N VAL A 30 -10.05 -11.50 -0.70
CA VAL A 30 -11.23 -11.03 -1.44
C VAL A 30 -10.78 -10.57 -2.81
N MET A 31 -11.28 -11.27 -3.82
CA MET A 31 -10.94 -11.00 -5.21
C MET A 31 -11.74 -9.84 -5.77
N ASP A 32 -11.31 -9.34 -6.93
CA ASP A 32 -12.04 -8.37 -7.72
C ASP A 32 -13.50 -8.84 -7.90
N GLY A 33 -14.46 -7.94 -7.66
CA GLY A 33 -15.90 -8.22 -7.68
C GLY A 33 -16.44 -9.10 -6.53
N GLY A 34 -15.60 -9.58 -5.61
CA GLY A 34 -16.04 -10.30 -4.41
C GLY A 34 -16.59 -9.38 -3.32
N THR A 35 -17.42 -9.91 -2.41
CA THR A 35 -18.02 -9.16 -1.30
C THR A 35 -17.74 -9.81 0.06
N ALA A 36 -17.20 -9.07 1.02
CA ALA A 36 -17.02 -9.52 2.40
C ALA A 36 -17.43 -8.44 3.41
N THR A 37 -18.58 -8.59 4.07
CA THR A 37 -19.09 -7.57 5.01
C THR A 37 -19.18 -8.09 6.44
N GLY A 38 -19.07 -7.18 7.41
CA GLY A 38 -18.99 -7.54 8.83
C GLY A 38 -17.69 -8.26 9.18
N VAL A 39 -16.59 -7.94 8.50
CA VAL A 39 -15.28 -8.52 8.78
C VAL A 39 -14.77 -8.01 10.13
N ASP A 40 -14.41 -8.91 11.03
CA ASP A 40 -13.76 -8.57 12.30
C ASP A 40 -12.29 -8.99 12.20
N LYS A 41 -11.44 -8.07 11.73
CA LYS A 41 -10.00 -8.31 11.52
C LYS A 41 -9.26 -8.09 12.83
N LYS A 42 -8.73 -9.17 13.41
CA LYS A 42 -7.88 -9.11 14.61
C LYS A 42 -6.39 -8.97 14.22
N ALA A 43 -5.58 -8.68 15.23
CA ALA A 43 -4.13 -8.63 15.08
C ALA A 43 -3.58 -9.99 14.60
N GLY A 44 -2.73 -9.98 13.57
CA GLY A 44 -2.19 -11.20 12.96
C GLY A 44 -3.18 -11.95 12.04
N GLY A 45 -4.40 -11.45 11.89
CA GLY A 45 -5.35 -11.91 10.88
C GLY A 45 -5.08 -11.22 9.55
N LYS A 46 -4.93 -11.99 8.47
CA LYS A 46 -4.48 -11.50 7.18
C LYS A 46 -5.66 -11.22 6.28
N LEU A 47 -5.74 -10.01 5.75
CA LEU A 47 -6.68 -9.64 4.69
C LEU A 47 -5.86 -9.25 3.46
N ILE A 48 -6.21 -9.82 2.31
CA ILE A 48 -5.62 -9.46 1.00
C ILE A 48 -6.77 -9.07 0.08
N VAL A 49 -6.69 -7.87 -0.48
CA VAL A 49 -7.80 -7.27 -1.23
C VAL A 49 -7.30 -6.19 -2.19
N SER A 50 -8.03 -5.97 -3.27
CA SER A 50 -7.84 -4.82 -4.16
C SER A 50 -9.03 -3.85 -4.04
N THR A 51 -8.85 -2.61 -4.48
CA THR A 51 -9.97 -1.65 -4.59
C THR A 51 -11.02 -2.02 -5.64
N ASN A 52 -10.82 -3.08 -6.43
CA ASN A 52 -11.81 -3.61 -7.36
C ASN A 52 -12.76 -4.65 -6.71
N ALA A 53 -12.54 -5.02 -5.45
CA ALA A 53 -13.56 -5.75 -4.69
C ALA A 53 -14.87 -4.95 -4.70
N LEU A 54 -16.01 -5.64 -4.77
CA LEU A 54 -17.32 -4.98 -4.83
C LEU A 54 -17.61 -4.24 -3.51
N GLU A 55 -17.43 -4.94 -2.39
CA GLU A 55 -17.48 -4.34 -1.06
C GLU A 55 -16.71 -5.21 -0.04
N VAL A 56 -15.81 -4.59 0.72
CA VAL A 56 -15.23 -5.18 1.94
C VAL A 56 -15.39 -4.21 3.09
N SER A 57 -16.07 -4.60 4.16
CA SER A 57 -16.31 -3.69 5.29
C SER A 57 -16.31 -4.41 6.63
N GLY A 58 -15.87 -3.69 7.67
CA GLY A 58 -15.65 -4.33 8.96
C GLY A 58 -14.96 -3.43 9.98
N THR A 59 -14.38 -4.07 10.99
CA THR A 59 -13.56 -3.43 12.03
C THR A 59 -12.16 -4.01 12.06
N ASN A 60 -11.18 -3.16 12.36
CA ASN A 60 -9.80 -3.51 12.69
C ASN A 60 -9.41 -2.80 14.01
N SER A 61 -8.13 -2.83 14.39
CA SER A 61 -7.69 -2.22 15.67
C SER A 61 -7.79 -0.68 15.66
N LYS A 62 -7.90 -0.09 14.46
CA LYS A 62 -8.02 1.36 14.20
C LYS A 62 -9.47 1.80 13.96
N GLY A 63 -10.44 0.91 14.15
CA GLY A 63 -11.87 1.20 14.06
C GLY A 63 -12.52 0.62 12.82
N GLN A 64 -13.58 1.27 12.32
CA GLN A 64 -14.27 0.82 11.10
C GLN A 64 -13.41 1.06 9.87
N PHE A 65 -13.40 0.10 8.96
CA PHE A 65 -12.76 0.21 7.64
C PHE A 65 -13.74 -0.20 6.54
N SER A 66 -13.49 0.29 5.33
CA SER A 66 -14.31 -0.02 4.16
C SER A 66 -13.49 0.03 2.87
N ILE A 67 -13.80 -0.85 1.93
CA ILE A 67 -13.40 -0.82 0.53
C ILE A 67 -14.68 -0.95 -0.26
N LYS A 68 -15.11 0.13 -0.91
CA LYS A 68 -16.38 0.16 -1.64
C LYS A 68 -16.31 1.25 -2.71
N ASP A 69 -16.93 1.00 -3.85
CA ASP A 69 -16.99 1.95 -4.97
C ASP A 69 -15.60 2.47 -5.39
N GLY A 70 -14.58 1.59 -5.36
CA GLY A 70 -13.20 1.97 -5.68
C GLY A 70 -12.52 2.83 -4.60
N VAL A 71 -13.02 2.88 -3.37
CA VAL A 71 -12.41 3.67 -2.29
C VAL A 71 -12.15 2.81 -1.06
N SER A 72 -10.87 2.63 -0.72
CA SER A 72 -10.40 2.08 0.56
C SER A 72 -10.30 3.19 1.61
N LYS A 73 -10.81 2.97 2.83
CA LYS A 73 -10.74 3.90 3.96
C LYS A 73 -10.35 3.17 5.23
N ASN A 74 -9.38 3.73 5.95
CA ASN A 74 -8.92 3.27 7.27
C ASN A 74 -8.54 1.78 7.28
N TYR A 75 -8.00 1.27 6.18
CA TYR A 75 -7.55 -0.12 6.14
C TYR A 75 -6.19 -0.24 6.84
N GLU A 76 -6.16 -1.00 7.93
CA GLU A 76 -4.97 -1.42 8.64
C GLU A 76 -4.46 -2.75 8.06
N LEU A 77 -3.24 -2.71 7.53
CA LEU A 77 -2.50 -3.88 7.06
C LEU A 77 -1.43 -4.23 8.09
N ASP A 78 -1.39 -5.48 8.53
CA ASP A 78 -0.36 -6.06 9.39
C ASP A 78 -0.09 -7.52 8.97
N ASP A 79 1.01 -8.09 9.45
CA ASP A 79 1.32 -9.53 9.35
C ASP A 79 1.10 -10.15 7.96
N GLY A 80 1.58 -9.50 6.90
CA GLY A 80 1.43 -10.00 5.53
C GLY A 80 0.07 -9.71 4.88
N SER A 81 -0.78 -8.88 5.49
CA SER A 81 -1.93 -8.28 4.82
C SER A 81 -1.49 -7.45 3.60
N GLY A 82 -2.36 -7.38 2.60
CA GLY A 82 -2.08 -6.76 1.31
C GLY A 82 -3.20 -5.87 0.81
N LEU A 83 -2.85 -4.70 0.27
CA LEU A 83 -3.77 -3.83 -0.47
C LEU A 83 -3.18 -3.49 -1.84
N ILE A 84 -3.98 -3.68 -2.88
CA ILE A 84 -3.71 -3.13 -4.21
C ILE A 84 -4.70 -2.01 -4.49
N VAL A 85 -4.20 -0.77 -4.63
CA VAL A 85 -5.00 0.36 -5.11
C VAL A 85 -4.90 0.38 -6.63
N MET A 86 -5.98 0.03 -7.30
CA MET A 86 -6.05 -0.05 -8.76
C MET A 86 -6.00 1.33 -9.41
N GLU A 87 -5.71 1.39 -10.71
CA GLU A 87 -5.74 2.66 -11.44
C GLU A 87 -7.14 3.28 -11.38
N ASP A 88 -7.21 4.61 -11.32
CA ASP A 88 -8.45 5.39 -11.19
C ASP A 88 -9.28 5.12 -9.90
N THR A 89 -8.74 4.38 -8.92
CA THR A 89 -9.33 4.18 -7.59
C THR A 89 -8.55 4.91 -6.49
N GLN A 90 -9.06 4.86 -5.25
CA GLN A 90 -8.53 5.63 -4.13
C GLN A 90 -8.32 4.82 -2.85
N ALA A 91 -7.31 5.20 -2.06
CA ALA A 91 -7.13 4.78 -0.67
C ALA A 91 -6.90 5.99 0.26
N ILE A 92 -7.57 5.99 1.41
CA ILE A 92 -7.55 7.11 2.36
C ILE A 92 -7.21 6.58 3.75
N ASP A 93 -6.21 7.19 4.37
CA ASP A 93 -5.75 6.85 5.72
C ASP A 93 -5.41 5.36 5.88
N THR A 94 -4.75 4.78 4.88
CA THR A 94 -4.22 3.41 4.98
C THR A 94 -3.05 3.37 5.96
N ILE A 95 -3.02 2.36 6.81
CA ILE A 95 -1.98 2.16 7.82
C ILE A 95 -1.28 0.85 7.50
N LEU A 96 0.01 0.92 7.17
CA LEU A 96 0.86 -0.22 6.96
C LEU A 96 1.68 -0.43 8.23
N ASP A 97 1.25 -1.38 9.07
CA ASP A 97 1.97 -1.84 10.24
C ASP A 97 2.98 -2.97 9.86
N GLU A 98 3.53 -3.68 10.84
CA GLU A 98 4.68 -4.58 10.63
C GLU A 98 4.40 -5.68 9.59
N HIS A 99 5.34 -5.88 8.65
CA HIS A 99 5.26 -6.87 7.57
C HIS A 99 4.07 -6.70 6.61
N ALA A 100 3.45 -5.52 6.56
CA ALA A 100 2.43 -5.19 5.58
C ALA A 100 3.01 -4.77 4.22
N THR A 101 2.23 -5.01 3.16
CA THR A 101 2.56 -4.53 1.81
C THR A 101 1.38 -3.79 1.17
N MET A 102 1.65 -2.61 0.59
CA MET A 102 0.68 -1.89 -0.25
C MET A 102 1.31 -1.58 -1.60
N GLN A 103 0.54 -1.83 -2.66
CA GLN A 103 0.90 -1.50 -4.04
C GLN A 103 -0.14 -0.52 -4.59
N SER A 104 0.28 0.67 -5.01
CA SER A 104 -0.62 1.73 -5.43
C SER A 104 -0.41 2.10 -6.89
N LEU A 105 -1.36 1.74 -7.76
CA LEU A 105 -1.48 2.19 -9.15
C LEU A 105 -2.42 3.39 -9.30
N GLY A 106 -3.29 3.62 -8.30
CA GLY A 106 -4.25 4.72 -8.24
C GLY A 106 -3.78 5.87 -7.35
N LYS A 107 -4.71 6.45 -6.59
CA LYS A 107 -4.42 7.55 -5.67
C LYS A 107 -4.50 7.09 -4.22
N ASP A 108 -3.50 7.42 -3.40
CA ASP A 108 -3.59 7.30 -1.95
C ASP A 108 -3.34 8.62 -1.22
N THR A 109 -3.96 8.79 -0.06
CA THR A 109 -3.84 10.02 0.74
C THR A 109 -3.75 9.69 2.22
N GLY A 110 -2.75 10.26 2.90
CA GLY A 110 -2.57 10.07 4.35
C GLY A 110 -2.02 8.69 4.73
N THR A 111 -1.46 7.94 3.77
CA THR A 111 -0.84 6.64 4.01
C THR A 111 0.29 6.75 5.03
N ARG A 112 0.29 5.85 6.03
CA ARG A 112 1.31 5.76 7.07
C ARG A 112 2.07 4.45 6.94
N VAL A 113 3.37 4.51 6.69
CA VAL A 113 4.24 3.35 6.48
C VAL A 113 5.13 3.15 7.70
N GLN A 114 4.81 2.16 8.54
CA GLN A 114 5.54 1.89 9.78
C GLN A 114 6.73 0.94 9.57
N ALA A 115 7.44 0.63 10.66
CA ALA A 115 8.58 -0.27 10.68
C ALA A 115 8.29 -1.61 9.97
N ASN A 116 9.25 -2.08 9.18
CA ASN A 116 9.18 -3.34 8.41
C ASN A 116 8.04 -3.42 7.38
N ALA A 117 7.31 -2.34 7.14
CA ALA A 117 6.29 -2.29 6.10
C ALA A 117 6.84 -1.76 4.79
N VAL A 118 6.28 -2.23 3.68
CA VAL A 118 6.70 -1.86 2.33
C VAL A 118 5.54 -1.27 1.54
N TYR A 119 5.78 -0.09 0.98
CA TYR A 119 4.86 0.60 0.09
C TYR A 119 5.50 0.78 -1.29
N ASP A 120 4.76 0.48 -2.35
CA ASP A 120 5.17 0.67 -3.74
C ASP A 120 4.19 1.63 -4.46
N LEU A 121 4.67 2.82 -4.88
CA LEU A 121 3.92 3.72 -5.77
C LEU A 121 4.21 3.41 -7.24
N GLY A 122 3.15 3.35 -8.04
CA GLY A 122 3.20 3.24 -9.49
C GLY A 122 3.64 1.86 -9.97
N ARG A 123 3.65 0.85 -9.11
CA ARG A 123 3.93 -0.55 -9.44
C ARG A 123 3.00 -1.49 -8.66
N SER A 124 2.48 -2.49 -9.35
CA SER A 124 1.84 -3.66 -8.75
C SER A 124 2.44 -4.93 -9.36
N ASP A 125 2.59 -5.97 -8.54
CA ASP A 125 3.05 -7.30 -8.94
C ASP A 125 1.98 -8.30 -8.52
N GLN A 126 1.25 -8.81 -9.50
CA GLN A 126 0.16 -9.74 -9.30
C GLN A 126 0.54 -11.06 -9.95
N ASN A 127 0.91 -12.02 -9.12
CA ASN A 127 1.28 -13.36 -9.55
C ASN A 127 2.40 -13.36 -10.64
N GLY A 128 3.39 -12.48 -10.50
CA GLY A 128 4.50 -12.33 -11.44
C GLY A 128 4.22 -11.41 -12.63
N SER A 129 2.99 -10.92 -12.78
CA SER A 129 2.64 -9.89 -13.76
C SER A 129 2.85 -8.51 -13.13
N ILE A 130 3.82 -7.77 -13.66
CA ILE A 130 4.14 -6.43 -13.18
C ILE A 130 3.40 -5.39 -14.04
N THR A 131 2.63 -4.55 -13.37
CA THR A 131 1.98 -3.38 -13.97
C THR A 131 2.60 -2.11 -13.41
N TYR A 132 2.83 -1.12 -14.26
CA TYR A 132 3.25 0.22 -13.86
C TYR A 132 2.18 1.25 -14.22
N SER A 133 2.05 2.29 -13.40
CA SER A 133 1.15 3.42 -13.67
C SER A 133 1.85 4.74 -13.40
N SER A 134 2.02 5.56 -14.44
CA SER A 134 2.48 6.95 -14.31
C SER A 134 1.39 7.89 -13.80
N LYS A 135 0.14 7.43 -13.72
CA LYS A 135 -0.98 8.19 -13.14
C LYS A 135 -1.08 8.05 -11.63
N ALA A 136 -0.33 7.12 -11.03
CA ALA A 136 -0.37 6.87 -9.61
C ALA A 136 0.04 8.13 -8.81
N ILE A 137 -0.69 8.44 -7.73
CA ILE A 137 -0.45 9.61 -6.89
C ILE A 137 -0.48 9.20 -5.42
N SER A 138 0.51 9.62 -4.64
CA SER A 138 0.45 9.54 -3.18
C SER A 138 0.55 10.94 -2.58
N GLU A 139 -0.39 11.29 -1.71
CA GLU A 139 -0.46 12.61 -1.07
C GLU A 139 -0.31 12.50 0.46
N ASN A 140 0.53 13.36 1.04
CA ASN A 140 0.68 13.53 2.49
C ASN A 140 1.15 12.26 3.22
N MET A 141 2.04 11.49 2.59
CA MET A 141 2.57 10.25 3.17
C MET A 141 3.50 10.52 4.35
N VAL A 142 3.40 9.67 5.37
CA VAL A 142 4.36 9.61 6.48
C VAL A 142 5.01 8.23 6.52
N ILE A 143 6.33 8.20 6.41
CA ILE A 143 7.15 7.00 6.52
C ILE A 143 7.87 7.07 7.87
N ASN A 144 7.63 6.07 8.73
CA ASN A 144 8.16 6.00 10.08
C ASN A 144 8.84 4.63 10.28
N ASN A 145 10.15 4.57 10.08
CA ASN A 145 10.93 3.32 10.00
C ASN A 145 10.52 2.32 8.91
N GLY A 146 9.51 2.66 8.10
CA GLY A 146 9.09 1.87 6.95
C GLY A 146 9.85 2.20 5.68
N ARG A 147 9.45 1.54 4.60
CA ARG A 147 10.05 1.73 3.28
C ARG A 147 9.00 2.07 2.23
N ALA A 148 9.18 3.17 1.52
CA ALA A 148 8.42 3.50 0.31
C ALA A 148 9.34 3.47 -0.92
N ASN A 149 8.93 2.73 -1.95
CA ASN A 149 9.57 2.74 -3.26
C ASN A 149 8.67 3.47 -4.26
N VAL A 150 9.27 4.35 -5.05
CA VAL A 150 8.56 5.12 -6.08
C VAL A 150 9.03 4.65 -7.44
N TRP A 151 8.20 3.84 -8.11
CA TRP A 151 8.51 3.23 -9.41
C TRP A 151 8.07 4.10 -10.58
N ALA A 152 6.87 4.66 -10.47
CA ALA A 152 6.27 5.60 -11.41
C ALA A 152 5.27 6.48 -10.64
N GLY A 153 4.73 7.51 -11.29
CA GLY A 153 3.73 8.39 -10.69
C GLY A 153 4.34 9.52 -9.86
N THR A 154 3.51 10.16 -9.04
CA THR A 154 3.86 11.38 -8.30
C THR A 154 3.61 11.22 -6.81
N MET A 155 4.65 11.41 -5.98
CA MET A 155 4.46 11.64 -4.55
C MET A 155 4.40 13.13 -4.27
N VAL A 156 3.40 13.55 -3.51
CA VAL A 156 3.16 14.94 -3.10
C VAL A 156 3.20 15.01 -1.58
N ASN A 157 4.09 15.86 -1.04
CA ASN A 157 4.26 16.06 0.41
C ASN A 157 4.55 14.77 1.19
N VAL A 158 5.83 14.45 1.39
CA VAL A 158 6.24 13.24 2.12
C VAL A 158 7.14 13.59 3.30
N SER A 159 6.92 12.92 4.43
CA SER A 159 7.79 12.98 5.60
C SER A 159 8.38 11.61 5.89
N VAL A 160 9.70 11.50 5.91
CA VAL A 160 10.47 10.29 6.23
C VAL A 160 11.14 10.48 7.59
N ARG A 161 10.91 9.55 8.51
CA ARG A 161 11.36 9.63 9.90
C ARG A 161 11.81 8.26 10.42
N GLY A 162 12.59 8.30 11.50
CA GLY A 162 13.16 7.11 12.12
C GLY A 162 14.41 6.61 11.40
N ASN A 163 15.30 5.93 12.13
CA ASN A 163 16.61 5.52 11.62
C ASN A 163 16.53 4.51 10.47
N ASP A 164 15.41 3.77 10.37
CA ASP A 164 15.20 2.79 9.32
C ASP A 164 14.24 3.30 8.23
N GLY A 165 13.76 4.55 8.36
CA GLY A 165 12.83 5.16 7.41
C GLY A 165 13.50 5.38 6.06
N ILE A 166 12.95 4.78 5.00
CA ILE A 166 13.53 4.86 3.65
C ILE A 166 12.47 5.33 2.66
N LEU A 167 12.81 6.39 1.92
CA LEU A 167 12.17 6.74 0.65
C LEU A 167 13.16 6.45 -0.48
N GLU A 168 12.82 5.54 -1.39
CA GLU A 168 13.67 5.18 -2.54
C GLU A 168 12.96 5.46 -3.86
N VAL A 169 13.54 6.34 -4.69
CA VAL A 169 13.09 6.55 -6.07
C VAL A 169 13.79 5.53 -6.97
N MET A 170 13.00 4.71 -7.64
CA MET A 170 13.47 3.60 -8.46
C MET A 170 13.86 4.08 -9.86
N LYS A 171 14.58 3.22 -10.61
CA LYS A 171 14.89 3.47 -12.03
C LYS A 171 13.59 3.48 -12.85
N PRO A 172 13.46 4.34 -13.87
CA PRO A 172 12.26 4.37 -14.69
C PRO A 172 12.13 3.10 -15.48
N GLN A 173 10.90 2.83 -15.82
CA GLN A 173 10.55 1.76 -16.71
C GLN A 173 10.40 2.30 -18.12
N ILE A 174 10.80 1.49 -19.10
CA ILE A 174 10.65 1.84 -20.52
C ILE A 174 9.17 2.08 -20.80
N ASN A 175 8.86 3.16 -21.54
CA ASN A 175 7.50 3.61 -21.88
C ASN A 175 6.68 4.24 -20.74
N TYR A 176 7.23 4.40 -19.54
CA TYR A 176 6.55 5.09 -18.44
C TYR A 176 7.25 6.40 -18.08
N ALA A 177 6.45 7.40 -17.72
CA ALA A 177 7.01 8.63 -17.17
C ALA A 177 7.76 8.33 -15.86
N PRO A 178 8.91 8.98 -15.63
CA PRO A 178 9.69 8.77 -14.42
C PRO A 178 8.91 9.20 -13.18
N ALA A 179 9.24 8.58 -12.04
CA ALA A 179 8.73 8.99 -10.75
C ALA A 179 9.03 10.47 -10.44
N MET A 180 8.04 11.18 -9.89
CA MET A 180 8.14 12.59 -9.52
C MET A 180 7.90 12.77 -8.02
N LEU A 181 8.67 13.68 -7.41
CA LEU A 181 8.44 14.16 -6.05
C LEU A 181 8.06 15.64 -6.13
N VAL A 182 6.91 15.99 -5.59
CA VAL A 182 6.33 17.33 -5.65
C VAL A 182 6.02 17.83 -4.24
N GLY A 183 6.12 19.14 -4.03
CA GLY A 183 5.86 19.75 -2.73
C GLY A 183 6.95 19.46 -1.71
N LYS A 184 6.57 19.35 -0.43
CA LYS A 184 7.52 19.28 0.68
C LYS A 184 8.00 17.84 0.90
N VAL A 185 9.29 17.59 0.68
CA VAL A 185 9.96 16.34 1.06
C VAL A 185 10.80 16.60 2.32
N VAL A 186 10.43 15.98 3.44
CA VAL A 186 11.16 16.12 4.72
C VAL A 186 11.76 14.79 5.10
N VAL A 187 13.07 14.75 5.34
CA VAL A 187 13.79 13.55 5.79
C VAL A 187 14.47 13.90 7.11
N SER A 188 14.07 13.25 8.20
CA SER A 188 14.66 13.46 9.53
C SER A 188 16.06 12.88 9.61
N GLU A 189 16.83 13.33 10.61
CA GLU A 189 18.12 12.73 10.95
C GLU A 189 17.98 11.22 11.20
N GLY A 190 18.90 10.43 10.65
CA GLY A 190 18.86 8.97 10.66
C GLY A 190 18.07 8.34 9.52
N ALA A 191 17.05 9.02 8.97
CA ALA A 191 16.27 8.51 7.84
C ALA A 191 17.05 8.65 6.51
N SER A 192 16.65 7.84 5.53
CA SER A 192 17.30 7.76 4.22
C SER A 192 16.39 8.20 3.08
N PHE A 193 16.91 9.09 2.23
CA PHE A 193 16.40 9.28 0.87
C PHE A 193 17.39 8.71 -0.14
N ARG A 194 16.92 7.79 -0.98
CA ARG A 194 17.74 7.03 -1.92
C ARG A 194 17.24 7.27 -3.34
N ASN A 195 18.19 7.40 -4.25
CA ASN A 195 17.92 7.46 -5.66
C ASN A 195 18.64 6.27 -6.33
N ALA A 196 17.89 5.27 -6.78
CA ALA A 196 18.42 4.04 -7.37
C ALA A 196 19.19 4.28 -8.69
N TRP A 197 19.09 5.47 -9.25
CA TRP A 197 19.82 5.89 -10.45
C TRP A 197 21.29 6.22 -10.17
N CYS A 198 21.60 6.74 -8.98
CA CYS A 198 22.90 7.33 -8.67
C CYS A 198 23.86 6.35 -7.99
N ARG A 199 23.52 5.06 -7.88
CA ARG A 199 24.47 4.02 -7.50
C ARG A 199 25.46 3.81 -8.68
N GLY A 200 26.39 4.74 -8.82
CA GLY A 200 27.45 4.75 -9.85
C GLY A 200 27.92 6.12 -10.35
N TYR A 201 27.23 7.23 -10.06
CA TYR A 201 27.60 8.58 -10.52
C TYR A 201 27.46 9.63 -9.41
N GLN A 202 28.37 10.61 -9.37
CA GLN A 202 28.42 11.67 -8.37
C GLN A 202 27.10 12.46 -8.28
N GLN A 203 26.69 12.77 -7.06
CA GLN A 203 25.36 13.28 -6.66
C GLN A 203 24.89 14.58 -7.36
N SER A 204 25.77 15.33 -8.03
CA SER A 204 25.46 16.66 -8.58
C SER A 204 24.63 16.66 -9.88
N GLY A 205 24.53 15.52 -10.59
CA GLY A 205 23.76 15.41 -11.85
C GLY A 205 22.35 14.79 -11.70
N CYS A 206 21.96 14.41 -10.49
CA CYS A 206 20.88 13.44 -10.23
C CYS A 206 19.55 14.05 -9.74
N PHE A 207 19.39 15.38 -9.83
CA PHE A 207 18.11 16.00 -9.50
C PHE A 207 17.12 15.76 -10.65
N ALA A 208 15.99 15.11 -10.33
CA ALA A 208 14.80 15.16 -11.17
C ALA A 208 14.54 16.63 -11.51
N ARG A 209 14.45 16.95 -12.81
CA ARG A 209 14.21 18.32 -13.25
C ARG A 209 12.98 18.86 -12.52
N LYS A 210 13.15 20.01 -11.85
CA LYS A 210 12.07 20.80 -11.27
C LYS A 210 11.00 21.11 -12.31
#